data_AF-E5Y8A0-F1
#
_entry.id   AF-E5Y8A0-F1
#
_cell.length_a   1.000
_cell.length_b   1.000
_cell.length_c   1.000
_cell.angle_alpha   90.00
_cell.angle_beta   90.00
_cell.angle_gamma   90.00
#
_symmetry.space_group_name_H-M   'P 1'
#
loop_
_entity.id
_entity.type
_entity.pdbx_description
1 polymer ?
#
loop_
_entity_poly.entity_id
_entity_poly.type
_entity_poly.pdbx_seq_one_letter_code
_entity_poly.pdbx_strand_id
1 'polypeptide(L)'
;MSSCKRCGQCCRLGGPVLHRDDLSLLDRLDAPAKGTVPFGMADLVTLRTGELVRDDVIGTLTPLESECVKLAPARGRTDWECRFLVRMPDAVPGRDAGCGIYDRRPAQCRALSCSDTRGIAELYGHDRASRADVMRAVGAPEEWLGLFPAYEEMCAYSRIAPLAKLVMPPINPGTPAEKEATEALLETVRYDISFRQLCVERGNIPEGCLPFLLGRPLSETLVMFGLALTRNNNRMGLVRRGEGRYGGPVFPDGKDLYR
;
A
#
# COMPACT_ATOMS: atom_id res chain seq x y z
N MET A 1 22.30 14.28 -20.54
CA MET A 1 21.40 13.75 -19.51
C MET A 1 20.40 14.84 -19.13
N SER A 2 19.10 14.59 -19.24
CA SER A 2 18.08 15.56 -18.80
C SER A 2 17.98 15.52 -17.27
N SER A 3 18.29 16.62 -16.60
CA SER A 3 18.10 16.76 -15.15
C SER A 3 16.61 16.81 -14.80
N CYS A 4 16.24 16.33 -13.61
CA CYS A 4 14.86 16.37 -13.13
C CYS A 4 14.37 17.82 -13.01
N LYS A 5 13.26 18.15 -13.67
CA LYS A 5 12.64 19.49 -13.66
C LYS A 5 11.87 19.82 -12.38
N ARG A 6 11.83 18.89 -11.42
CA ARG A 6 11.08 18.96 -10.16
C ARG A 6 9.57 19.21 -10.32
N CYS A 7 8.97 18.93 -11.47
CA CYS A 7 7.56 19.22 -11.78
C CYS A 7 6.51 18.41 -10.98
N GLY A 8 6.93 17.46 -10.13
CA GLY A 8 6.05 16.63 -9.31
C GLY A 8 5.21 15.59 -10.05
N GLN A 9 5.32 15.46 -11.38
CA GLN A 9 4.46 14.56 -12.15
C GLN A 9 4.56 13.10 -11.69
N CYS A 10 5.76 12.59 -11.41
CA CYS A 10 5.92 11.24 -10.87
C CYS A 10 5.36 11.09 -9.46
N CYS A 11 5.52 12.11 -8.61
CA CYS A 11 4.94 12.10 -7.28
C CYS A 11 3.41 12.01 -7.32
N ARG A 12 2.75 12.59 -8.34
CA ARG A 12 1.30 12.47 -8.56
C ARG A 12 0.87 11.07 -9.03
N LEU A 13 1.72 10.38 -9.78
CA LEU A 13 1.44 9.02 -10.26
C LEU A 13 1.61 7.96 -9.17
N GLY A 14 2.51 8.20 -8.22
CA GLY A 14 2.78 7.26 -7.14
C GLY A 14 4.15 7.46 -6.51
N GLY A 15 4.24 7.24 -5.20
CA GLY A 15 5.55 7.06 -4.56
C GLY A 15 6.29 5.82 -5.09
N PRO A 16 7.63 5.83 -5.15
CA PRO A 16 8.44 4.68 -5.58
C PRO A 16 8.37 3.53 -4.56
N VAL A 17 8.59 2.31 -5.05
CA VAL A 17 8.98 1.15 -4.23
C VAL A 17 10.44 1.35 -3.80
N LEU A 18 10.77 0.94 -2.57
CA LEU A 18 12.12 0.99 -2.04
C LEU A 18 12.90 -0.26 -2.42
N HIS A 19 14.15 -0.04 -2.81
CA HIS A 19 15.17 -1.09 -2.99
C HIS A 19 16.08 -1.16 -1.76
N ARG A 20 16.86 -2.24 -1.58
CA ARG A 20 17.81 -2.33 -0.45
C ARG A 20 18.80 -1.16 -0.43
N ASP A 21 19.21 -0.68 -1.61
CA ASP A 21 20.09 0.49 -1.76
C ASP A 21 19.48 1.79 -1.21
N ASP A 22 18.15 1.87 -1.08
CA ASP A 22 17.46 3.04 -0.55
C ASP A 22 17.38 3.06 0.98
N LEU A 23 17.73 1.96 1.65
CA LEU A 23 17.63 1.85 3.11
C LEU A 23 18.52 2.86 3.84
N SER A 24 19.65 3.25 3.23
CA SER A 24 20.56 4.24 3.79
C SER A 24 19.99 5.67 3.77
N LEU A 25 18.92 5.92 3.02
CA LEU A 25 18.21 7.20 2.97
C LEU A 25 17.32 7.43 4.20
N LEU A 26 16.87 6.35 4.83
CA LEU A 26 15.95 6.38 5.96
C LEU A 26 16.64 6.86 7.24
N ASP A 27 15.90 7.61 8.04
CA ASP A 27 16.30 8.04 9.37
C ASP A 27 16.22 6.86 10.35
N ARG A 28 17.18 6.76 11.28
CA ARG A 28 17.13 5.75 12.35
C ARG A 28 16.09 6.17 13.38
N LEU A 29 15.45 5.19 14.02
CA LEU A 29 14.38 5.42 14.98
C LEU A 29 14.86 6.24 16.19
N ASP A 30 16.04 5.90 16.71
CA ASP A 30 16.62 6.52 17.91
C ASP A 30 17.67 7.61 17.58
N ALA A 31 17.63 8.18 16.38
CA ALA A 31 18.56 9.22 15.96
C ALA A 31 17.84 10.45 15.40
N PRO A 32 18.48 11.64 15.44
CA PRO A 32 17.98 12.79 14.71
C PRO A 32 17.83 12.49 13.21
N ALA A 33 16.87 13.15 12.57
CA ALA A 33 16.69 13.05 11.13
C ALA A 33 17.96 13.52 10.38
N LYS A 34 18.34 12.81 9.31
CA LYS A 34 19.51 13.13 8.47
C LYS A 34 19.35 14.41 7.66
N GLY A 35 18.14 14.98 7.61
CA GLY A 35 17.84 16.22 6.90
C GLY A 35 16.62 16.92 7.47
N THR A 36 16.26 18.07 6.89
CA THR A 36 15.19 18.95 7.40
C THR A 36 13.81 18.29 7.42
N VAL A 37 13.54 17.40 6.47
CA VAL A 37 12.27 16.66 6.38
C VAL A 37 12.52 15.24 6.90
N PRO A 38 11.86 14.78 7.99
CA PRO A 38 11.98 13.40 8.43
C PRO A 38 11.61 12.41 7.31
N PHE A 39 12.33 11.30 7.23
CA PHE A 39 12.09 10.22 6.29
C PHE A 39 12.33 8.87 6.98
N GLY A 40 11.27 8.30 7.55
CA GLY A 40 11.35 7.05 8.32
C GLY A 40 10.16 6.13 8.08
N MET A 41 9.96 5.14 8.97
CA MET A 41 8.88 4.14 8.83
C MET A 41 7.49 4.77 8.69
N ALA A 42 7.24 5.91 9.36
CA ALA A 42 5.96 6.61 9.28
C ALA A 42 5.66 7.24 7.90
N ASP A 43 6.64 7.21 6.99
CA ASP A 43 6.58 7.68 5.61
C ASP A 43 6.40 6.54 4.59
N LEU A 44 6.33 5.30 5.07
CA LEU A 44 6.28 4.09 4.26
C LEU A 44 4.95 3.36 4.39
N VAL A 45 4.65 2.55 3.39
CA VAL A 45 3.54 1.59 3.39
C VAL A 45 4.00 0.27 2.80
N THR A 46 3.50 -0.83 3.37
CA THR A 46 3.76 -2.17 2.83
C THR A 46 2.61 -2.62 1.95
N LEU A 47 2.92 -2.99 0.72
CA LEU A 47 2.05 -3.81 -0.12
C LEU A 47 2.35 -5.26 0.23
N ARG A 48 1.35 -5.98 0.73
CA ARG A 48 1.56 -7.32 1.29
C ARG A 48 1.49 -8.38 0.19
N THR A 49 2.05 -9.56 0.45
CA THR A 49 1.91 -10.70 -0.45
C THR A 49 0.44 -10.99 -0.73
N GLY A 50 0.09 -11.17 -2.01
CA GLY A 50 -1.29 -11.36 -2.47
C GLY A 50 -2.12 -10.08 -2.58
N GLU A 51 -1.57 -8.90 -2.23
CA GLU A 51 -2.24 -7.62 -2.48
C GLU A 51 -2.38 -7.40 -3.98
N LEU A 52 -3.57 -6.97 -4.42
CA LEU A 52 -3.84 -6.72 -5.83
C LEU A 52 -3.28 -5.36 -6.23
N VAL A 53 -2.26 -5.36 -7.09
CA VAL A 53 -1.60 -4.16 -7.59
C VAL A 53 -1.86 -4.00 -9.08
N ARG A 54 -1.85 -2.75 -9.56
CA ARG A 54 -1.96 -2.48 -10.98
C ARG A 54 -0.67 -2.90 -11.67
N ASP A 55 -0.79 -3.83 -12.59
CA ASP A 55 0.24 -4.11 -13.58
C ASP A 55 0.02 -3.16 -14.77
N ASP A 56 0.90 -2.17 -14.93
CA ASP A 56 0.79 -1.18 -16.00
C ASP A 56 1.17 -1.77 -17.39
N VAL A 57 1.82 -2.94 -17.44
CA VAL A 57 2.15 -3.64 -18.69
C VAL A 57 0.94 -4.39 -19.22
N ILE A 58 0.22 -5.09 -18.34
CA ILE A 58 -0.95 -5.92 -18.69
C ILE A 58 -2.26 -5.10 -18.58
N GLY A 59 -2.23 -3.98 -17.87
CA GLY A 59 -3.39 -3.09 -17.69
C GLY A 59 -4.44 -3.61 -16.71
N THR A 60 -4.11 -4.64 -15.92
CA THR A 60 -5.03 -5.30 -14.97
C THR A 60 -4.48 -5.33 -13.55
N LEU A 61 -5.32 -5.72 -12.59
CA LEU A 61 -4.88 -5.96 -11.23
C LEU A 61 -4.36 -7.39 -11.09
N THR A 62 -3.13 -7.53 -10.63
CA THR A 62 -2.47 -8.81 -10.39
C THR A 62 -2.07 -8.94 -8.91
N PRO A 63 -2.14 -10.13 -8.32
CA PRO A 63 -1.70 -10.35 -6.96
C PRO A 63 -0.17 -10.25 -6.87
N LEU A 64 0.33 -9.54 -5.86
CA LEU A 64 1.74 -9.39 -5.61
C LEU A 64 2.36 -10.72 -5.15
N GLU A 65 3.39 -11.22 -5.82
CA GLU A 65 4.04 -12.51 -5.47
C GLU A 65 4.77 -12.47 -4.13
N SER A 66 5.35 -11.33 -3.79
CA SER A 66 6.07 -11.08 -2.54
C SER A 66 5.81 -9.66 -2.07
N GLU A 67 5.78 -9.42 -0.76
CA GLU A 67 5.64 -8.07 -0.23
C GLU A 67 6.66 -7.08 -0.81
N CYS A 68 6.30 -5.80 -0.80
CA CYS A 68 7.25 -4.73 -1.06
C CYS A 68 6.90 -3.47 -0.27
N VAL A 69 7.93 -2.73 0.14
CA VAL A 69 7.77 -1.46 0.86
C VAL A 69 7.88 -0.31 -0.13
N LYS A 70 6.97 0.66 -0.06
CA LYS A 70 6.99 1.86 -0.89
C LYS A 70 6.71 3.12 -0.10
N LEU A 71 6.96 4.28 -0.69
CA LEU A 71 6.55 5.55 -0.07
C LEU A 71 5.02 5.59 0.04
N ALA A 72 4.54 5.94 1.23
CA ALA A 72 3.12 6.06 1.49
C ALA A 72 2.50 7.25 0.73
N PRO A 73 1.20 7.16 0.40
CA PRO A 73 0.47 8.34 -0.04
C PRO A 73 0.42 9.40 1.07
N ALA A 74 0.05 10.62 0.69
CA ALA A 74 -0.25 11.67 1.66
C ALA A 74 -1.31 11.20 2.68
N ARG A 75 -1.21 11.66 3.93
CA ARG A 75 -2.12 11.25 5.00
C ARG A 75 -3.57 11.63 4.65
N GLY A 76 -4.51 10.70 4.86
CA GLY A 76 -5.93 10.90 4.57
C GLY A 76 -6.29 10.93 3.09
N ARG A 77 -5.34 10.61 2.20
CA ARG A 77 -5.56 10.55 0.75
C ARG A 77 -5.66 9.10 0.30
N THR A 78 -6.57 8.83 -0.62
CA THR A 78 -6.79 7.50 -1.22
C THR A 78 -6.17 7.38 -2.61
N ASP A 79 -5.75 8.50 -3.21
CA ASP A 79 -4.90 8.53 -4.37
C ASP A 79 -3.45 8.30 -3.95
N TRP A 80 -2.73 7.48 -4.73
CA TRP A 80 -1.35 7.06 -4.45
C TRP A 80 -0.31 8.21 -4.51
N GLU A 81 -0.76 9.46 -4.57
CA GLU A 81 0.07 10.65 -4.61
C GLU A 81 1.07 10.64 -3.46
N CYS A 82 2.35 10.65 -3.81
CA CYS A 82 3.47 10.55 -2.89
C CYS A 82 3.39 11.64 -1.83
N ARG A 83 3.48 11.25 -0.55
CA ARG A 83 3.42 12.19 0.59
C ARG A 83 4.48 13.28 0.59
N PHE A 84 5.58 13.10 -0.14
CA PHE A 84 6.65 14.09 -0.24
C PHE A 84 6.45 15.07 -1.41
N LEU A 85 5.29 15.02 -2.09
CA LEU A 85 4.88 16.07 -3.02
C LEU A 85 4.71 17.38 -2.25
N VAL A 86 5.52 18.37 -2.58
CA VAL A 86 5.35 19.75 -2.11
C VAL A 86 4.62 20.50 -3.20
N ARG A 87 3.50 21.17 -2.89
CA ARG A 87 2.82 22.07 -3.83
C ARG A 87 3.30 23.49 -3.59
N MET A 88 3.78 24.15 -4.63
CA MET A 88 4.30 25.51 -4.51
C MET A 88 3.15 26.51 -4.71
N PRO A 89 2.93 27.47 -3.80
CA PRO A 89 2.03 28.59 -4.05
C PRO A 89 2.47 29.38 -5.29
N ASP A 90 1.51 29.88 -6.08
CA ASP A 90 1.71 30.79 -7.22
C ASP A 90 2.62 30.30 -8.36
N ALA A 91 2.83 28.99 -8.45
CA ALA A 91 3.76 28.43 -9.41
C ALA A 91 3.15 28.23 -10.82
N VAL A 92 3.98 28.50 -11.84
CA VAL A 92 3.65 28.35 -13.26
C VAL A 92 3.49 26.85 -13.62
N PRO A 93 2.57 26.48 -14.53
CA PRO A 93 2.40 25.09 -14.96
C PRO A 93 3.74 24.40 -15.32
N GLY A 94 4.00 23.24 -14.72
CA GLY A 94 5.26 22.49 -14.88
C GLY A 94 6.34 22.81 -13.84
N ARG A 95 6.14 23.79 -12.95
CA ARG A 95 6.91 24.04 -11.72
C ARG A 95 6.01 24.21 -10.49
N ASP A 96 4.77 23.72 -10.58
CA ASP A 96 3.71 23.81 -9.56
C ASP A 96 3.92 22.87 -8.36
N ALA A 97 5.03 22.15 -8.34
CA ALA A 97 5.35 21.17 -7.34
C ALA A 97 6.85 21.02 -7.11
N GLY A 98 7.19 20.29 -6.05
CA GLY A 98 8.53 19.89 -5.66
C GLY A 98 8.51 18.57 -4.89
N CYS A 99 9.70 18.14 -4.43
CA CYS A 99 9.87 16.95 -3.60
C CYS A 99 10.55 17.37 -2.30
N GLY A 100 9.93 17.04 -1.16
CA GLY A 100 10.43 17.36 0.18
C GLY A 100 11.70 16.60 0.57
N ILE A 101 11.97 15.48 -0.10
CA ILE A 101 13.17 14.65 0.10
C ILE A 101 14.05 14.61 -1.16
N TYR A 102 14.09 15.69 -1.95
CA TYR A 102 14.73 15.68 -3.26
C TYR A 102 16.18 15.14 -3.26
N ASP A 103 16.97 15.49 -2.24
CA ASP A 103 18.37 15.04 -2.12
C ASP A 103 18.49 13.60 -1.59
N ARG A 104 17.42 13.06 -0.99
CA ARG A 104 17.29 11.69 -0.49
C ARG A 104 16.24 10.90 -1.27
N ARG A 105 16.07 11.19 -2.56
CA ARG A 105 15.11 10.48 -3.43
C ARG A 105 15.53 9.03 -3.62
N PRO A 106 14.60 8.05 -3.53
CA PRO A 106 14.88 6.63 -3.81
C PRO A 106 15.38 6.36 -5.24
N ALA A 107 15.95 5.17 -5.47
CA ALA A 107 16.56 4.74 -6.72
C ALA A 107 15.63 4.91 -7.92
N GLN A 108 14.38 4.48 -7.81
CA GLN A 108 13.38 4.66 -8.88
C GLN A 108 13.12 6.15 -9.20
N CYS A 109 13.12 7.03 -8.20
CA CYS A 109 12.98 8.47 -8.42
C CYS A 109 14.22 9.10 -9.07
N ARG A 110 15.42 8.54 -8.84
CA ARG A 110 16.66 8.97 -9.49
C ARG A 110 16.75 8.46 -10.93
N ALA A 111 16.28 7.25 -11.19
CA ALA A 111 16.27 6.60 -12.50
C ALA A 111 15.17 7.12 -13.44
N LEU A 112 14.10 7.72 -12.90
CA LEU A 112 13.02 8.28 -13.70
C LEU A 112 13.52 9.34 -14.69
N SER A 113 13.31 9.07 -15.97
CA SER A 113 13.42 10.04 -17.05
C SER A 113 12.04 10.30 -17.67
N CYS A 114 11.64 11.59 -17.75
CA CYS A 114 10.34 11.97 -18.31
C CYS A 114 10.22 11.69 -19.83
N SER A 115 11.33 11.44 -20.51
CA SER A 115 11.37 11.12 -21.94
C SER A 115 11.66 9.65 -22.22
N ASP A 116 11.99 8.84 -21.20
CA ASP A 116 12.38 7.44 -21.36
C ASP A 116 12.18 6.66 -20.05
N THR A 117 11.20 5.76 -20.02
CA THR A 117 10.84 4.99 -18.82
C THR A 117 11.63 3.69 -18.65
N ARG A 118 12.53 3.33 -19.59
CA ARG A 118 13.28 2.06 -19.57
C ARG A 118 14.10 1.86 -18.30
N GLY A 119 14.74 2.91 -17.78
CA GLY A 119 15.52 2.85 -16.55
C GLY A 119 14.70 2.53 -15.29
N ILE A 120 13.38 2.76 -15.30
CA ILE A 120 12.49 2.28 -14.22
C ILE A 120 12.09 0.83 -14.45
N ALA A 121 11.85 0.44 -15.70
CA ALA A 121 11.51 -0.93 -16.04
C ALA A 121 12.62 -1.91 -15.61
N GLU A 122 13.89 -1.53 -15.73
CA GLU A 122 15.04 -2.31 -15.24
C GLU A 122 15.05 -2.49 -13.71
N LEU A 123 14.47 -1.56 -12.96
CA LEU A 123 14.31 -1.67 -11.51
C LEU A 123 13.05 -2.45 -11.10
N TYR A 124 12.19 -2.80 -12.06
CA TYR A 124 10.92 -3.47 -11.81
C TYR A 124 11.17 -4.96 -11.51
N GLY A 125 11.16 -5.30 -10.21
CA GLY A 125 11.36 -6.69 -9.75
C GLY A 125 12.78 -6.99 -9.24
N HIS A 126 13.71 -6.03 -9.34
CA HIS A 126 15.03 -6.17 -8.75
C HIS A 126 15.01 -5.78 -7.25
N ASP A 127 15.74 -6.53 -6.42
CA ASP A 127 16.16 -6.25 -5.04
C ASP A 127 15.28 -5.30 -4.18
N ARG A 128 13.98 -5.59 -4.11
CA ARG A 128 13.01 -4.83 -3.32
C ARG A 128 13.29 -4.99 -1.84
N ALA A 129 13.16 -3.90 -1.08
CA ALA A 129 13.26 -3.94 0.36
C ALA A 129 12.00 -4.62 0.97
N SER A 130 12.24 -5.57 1.88
CA SER A 130 11.19 -6.13 2.76
C SER A 130 10.96 -5.25 3.99
N ARG A 131 9.88 -5.51 4.74
CA ARG A 131 9.68 -4.87 6.05
C ARG A 131 10.82 -5.16 7.01
N ALA A 132 11.33 -6.40 7.01
CA ALA A 132 12.44 -6.81 7.87
C ALA A 132 13.75 -6.06 7.56
N ASP A 133 14.02 -5.81 6.27
CA ASP A 133 15.20 -5.04 5.86
C ASP A 133 15.12 -3.59 6.32
N VAL A 134 13.95 -2.96 6.18
CA VAL A 134 13.70 -1.60 6.67
C VAL A 134 13.85 -1.52 8.19
N MET A 135 13.24 -2.44 8.93
CA MET A 135 13.33 -2.47 10.40
C MET A 135 14.79 -2.57 10.88
N ARG A 136 15.57 -3.47 10.27
CA ARG A 136 17.00 -3.60 10.57
C ARG A 136 17.77 -2.32 10.28
N ALA A 137 17.49 -1.67 9.14
CA ALA A 137 18.18 -0.46 8.72
C ALA A 137 17.90 0.73 9.63
N VAL A 138 16.66 0.90 10.09
CA VAL A 138 16.27 2.01 10.98
C VAL A 138 16.55 1.71 12.46
N GLY A 139 16.89 0.47 12.81
CA GLY A 139 17.08 0.04 14.19
C GLY A 139 15.77 -0.07 14.96
N ALA A 140 14.70 -0.54 14.32
CA ALA A 140 13.43 -0.78 15.00
C ALA A 140 13.54 -1.96 15.98
N PRO A 141 12.73 -2.00 17.05
CA PRO A 141 12.74 -3.10 18.02
C PRO A 141 12.45 -4.45 17.36
N GLU A 142 13.23 -5.47 17.70
CA GLU A 142 13.15 -6.80 17.07
C GLU A 142 11.80 -7.48 17.36
N GLU A 143 11.21 -7.21 18.52
CA GLU A 143 9.90 -7.71 18.93
C GLU A 143 8.77 -7.34 17.95
N TRP A 144 8.90 -6.22 17.23
CA TRP A 144 7.90 -5.81 16.24
C TRP A 144 7.88 -6.73 15.01
N LEU A 145 8.96 -7.50 14.74
CA LEU A 145 8.98 -8.49 13.66
C LEU A 145 7.94 -9.59 13.88
N GLY A 146 7.65 -9.92 15.15
CA GLY A 146 6.63 -10.90 15.52
C GLY A 146 5.20 -10.48 15.13
N LEU A 147 4.96 -9.19 14.89
CA LEU A 147 3.66 -8.68 14.46
C LEU A 147 3.30 -9.15 13.05
N PHE A 148 4.29 -9.34 12.18
CA PHE A 148 4.04 -9.69 10.78
C PHE A 148 3.35 -11.05 10.64
N PRO A 149 3.92 -12.17 11.13
CA PRO A 149 3.25 -13.46 11.04
C PRO A 149 1.95 -13.50 11.83
N ALA A 150 1.89 -12.86 13.02
CA ALA A 150 0.68 -12.82 13.84
C ALA A 150 -0.48 -12.11 13.11
N TYR A 151 -0.20 -11.01 12.42
CA TYR A 151 -1.21 -10.31 11.62
C TYR A 151 -1.61 -11.10 10.38
N GLU A 152 -0.64 -11.70 9.66
CA GLU A 152 -0.91 -12.47 8.44
C GLU A 152 -1.75 -13.74 8.70
N GLU A 153 -1.65 -14.35 9.89
CA GLU A 153 -2.44 -15.53 10.26
C GLU A 153 -3.95 -15.35 10.00
N MET A 154 -4.46 -14.16 10.31
CA MET A 154 -5.87 -13.81 10.13
C MET A 154 -6.10 -12.93 8.90
N CYS A 155 -5.18 -12.01 8.60
CA CYS A 155 -5.39 -10.94 7.62
C CYS A 155 -4.69 -11.17 6.27
N ALA A 156 -4.09 -12.35 6.03
CA ALA A 156 -3.46 -12.65 4.75
C ALA A 156 -4.46 -12.61 3.58
N TYR A 157 -4.01 -12.06 2.45
CA TYR A 157 -4.82 -12.01 1.24
C TYR A 157 -5.15 -13.40 0.67
N SER A 158 -4.33 -14.42 0.96
CA SER A 158 -4.63 -15.82 0.63
C SER A 158 -5.88 -16.34 1.33
N ARG A 159 -6.26 -15.78 2.48
CA ARG A 159 -7.51 -16.07 3.20
C ARG A 159 -8.66 -15.18 2.71
N ILE A 160 -8.37 -13.90 2.44
CA ILE A 160 -9.37 -12.89 2.07
C ILE A 160 -9.88 -13.08 0.64
N ALA A 161 -9.00 -13.34 -0.34
CA ALA A 161 -9.37 -13.40 -1.74
C ALA A 161 -10.43 -14.48 -2.06
N PRO A 162 -10.34 -15.72 -1.53
CA PRO A 162 -11.39 -16.72 -1.70
C PRO A 162 -12.73 -16.29 -1.10
N LEU A 163 -12.73 -15.67 0.08
CA LEU A 163 -13.96 -15.16 0.71
C LEU A 163 -14.59 -14.05 -0.13
N ALA A 164 -13.79 -13.09 -0.60
CA ALA A 164 -14.26 -12.01 -1.45
C ALA A 164 -14.87 -12.54 -2.76
N LYS A 165 -14.27 -13.59 -3.35
CA LYS A 165 -14.82 -14.27 -4.52
C LYS A 165 -16.17 -14.93 -4.27
N LEU A 166 -16.44 -15.42 -3.06
CA LEU A 166 -17.75 -15.98 -2.67
C LEU A 166 -18.80 -14.90 -2.38
N VAL A 167 -18.38 -13.70 -1.97
CA VAL A 167 -19.27 -12.55 -1.74
C VAL A 167 -19.67 -11.85 -3.04
N MET A 168 -18.81 -11.88 -4.07
CA MET A 168 -19.01 -11.22 -5.36
C MET A 168 -19.93 -11.89 -6.42
N PRO A 169 -20.29 -13.19 -6.44
CA PRO A 169 -20.93 -13.82 -7.61
C PRO A 169 -22.35 -13.28 -7.92
N PRO A 170 -22.75 -13.27 -9.20
CA PRO A 170 -24.02 -12.70 -9.64
C PRO A 170 -25.23 -13.66 -9.68
N ILE A 171 -25.09 -14.94 -9.29
CA ILE A 171 -26.08 -15.94 -9.72
C ILE A 171 -27.19 -16.23 -8.69
N ASN A 172 -26.94 -16.09 -7.38
CA ASN A 172 -27.97 -16.26 -6.35
C ASN A 172 -27.62 -15.45 -5.09
N PRO A 173 -28.17 -14.23 -4.91
CA PRO A 173 -27.97 -13.50 -3.67
C PRO A 173 -28.61 -14.25 -2.49
N GLY A 174 -27.90 -14.31 -1.36
CA GLY A 174 -28.42 -14.83 -0.09
C GLY A 174 -28.22 -16.32 0.16
N THR A 175 -27.34 -16.99 -0.58
CA THR A 175 -26.96 -18.40 -0.29
C THR A 175 -26.30 -18.52 1.10
N PRO A 176 -26.38 -19.68 1.77
CA PRO A 176 -25.66 -19.92 3.02
C PRO A 176 -24.16 -19.65 2.89
N ALA A 177 -23.54 -20.11 1.80
CA ALA A 177 -22.12 -19.90 1.53
C ALA A 177 -21.74 -18.41 1.39
N GLU A 178 -22.57 -17.60 0.72
CA GLU A 178 -22.34 -16.14 0.63
C GLU A 178 -22.43 -15.49 2.02
N LYS A 179 -23.42 -15.88 2.83
CA LYS A 179 -23.60 -15.33 4.19
C LYS A 179 -22.44 -15.70 5.11
N GLU A 180 -21.99 -16.96 5.07
CA GLU A 180 -20.83 -17.44 5.81
C GLU A 180 -19.55 -16.71 5.37
N ALA A 181 -19.33 -16.56 4.06
CA ALA A 181 -18.18 -15.82 3.53
C ALA A 181 -18.21 -14.33 3.91
N THR A 182 -19.41 -13.71 3.89
CA THR A 182 -19.61 -12.32 4.31
C THR A 182 -19.26 -12.14 5.79
N GLU A 183 -19.74 -13.03 6.66
CA GLU A 183 -19.48 -12.96 8.10
C GLU A 183 -18.00 -13.21 8.41
N ALA A 184 -17.37 -14.21 7.79
CA ALA A 184 -15.95 -14.49 7.94
C ALA A 184 -15.07 -13.31 7.47
N LEU A 185 -15.47 -12.63 6.39
CA LEU A 185 -14.76 -11.45 5.91
C LEU A 185 -14.94 -10.25 6.87
N LEU A 186 -16.14 -10.04 7.40
CA LEU A 186 -16.39 -9.02 8.43
C LEU A 186 -15.63 -9.32 9.73
N GLU A 187 -15.49 -10.59 10.12
CA GLU A 187 -14.67 -11.02 11.26
C GLU A 187 -13.20 -10.68 11.05
N THR A 188 -12.69 -10.94 9.84
CA THR A 188 -11.32 -10.59 9.47
C THR A 188 -11.10 -9.08 9.54
N VAL A 189 -12.07 -8.26 9.11
CA VAL A 189 -12.00 -6.79 9.23
C VAL A 189 -12.07 -6.34 10.70
N ARG A 190 -12.91 -6.97 11.53
CA ARG A 190 -12.95 -6.68 12.98
C ARG A 190 -11.60 -6.98 13.63
N TYR A 191 -11.02 -8.14 13.29
CA TYR A 191 -9.70 -8.52 13.77
C TYR A 191 -8.64 -7.49 13.36
N ASP A 192 -8.60 -7.09 12.09
CA ASP A 192 -7.69 -6.05 11.59
C ASP A 192 -7.76 -4.76 12.42
N ILE A 193 -8.98 -4.26 12.65
CA ILE A 193 -9.22 -3.04 13.43
C ILE A 193 -8.70 -3.21 14.86
N SER A 194 -9.09 -4.30 15.54
CA SER A 194 -8.69 -4.55 16.92
C SER A 194 -7.18 -4.79 17.07
N PHE A 195 -6.56 -5.49 16.12
CA PHE A 195 -5.12 -5.75 16.12
C PHE A 195 -4.33 -4.44 15.98
N ARG A 196 -4.74 -3.56 15.06
CA ARG A 196 -4.15 -2.22 14.89
C ARG A 196 -4.28 -1.37 16.16
N GLN A 197 -5.44 -1.39 16.81
CA GLN A 197 -5.66 -0.69 18.08
C GLN A 197 -4.73 -1.22 19.18
N LEU A 198 -4.63 -2.54 19.33
CA LEU A 198 -3.76 -3.18 20.32
C LEU A 198 -2.28 -2.86 20.09
N CYS A 199 -1.82 -2.77 18.84
CA CYS A 199 -0.46 -2.36 18.49
C CYS A 199 -0.13 -0.98 19.06
N VAL A 200 -1.07 -0.03 18.97
CA VAL A 200 -0.87 1.34 19.48
C VAL A 200 -0.98 1.35 21.00
N GLU A 201 -2.08 0.83 21.54
CA GLU A 201 -2.42 0.95 22.96
C GLU A 201 -1.52 0.13 23.88
N ARG A 202 -1.10 -1.06 23.43
CA ARG A 202 -0.30 -1.99 24.25
C ARG A 202 1.10 -2.24 23.71
N GLY A 203 1.26 -2.17 22.39
CA GLY A 203 2.57 -2.30 21.75
C GLY A 203 3.41 -1.02 21.77
N ASN A 204 2.84 0.12 22.20
CA ASN A 204 3.46 1.45 22.15
C ASN A 204 3.98 1.81 20.75
N ILE A 205 3.34 1.27 19.71
CA ILE A 205 3.72 1.52 18.32
C ILE A 205 3.11 2.86 17.89
N PRO A 206 3.91 3.82 17.37
CA PRO A 206 3.36 5.04 16.81
C PRO A 206 2.37 4.72 15.68
N GLU A 207 1.15 5.27 15.77
CA GLU A 207 0.07 4.99 14.80
C GLU A 207 0.52 5.23 13.34
N GLY A 208 1.35 6.24 13.11
CA GLY A 208 1.91 6.55 11.79
C GLY A 208 2.77 5.43 11.18
N CYS A 209 3.28 4.49 11.98
CA CYS A 209 4.07 3.35 11.51
C CYS A 209 3.20 2.13 11.12
N LEU A 210 1.91 2.11 11.47
CA LEU A 210 1.04 0.95 11.17
C LEU A 210 0.91 0.65 9.67
N PRO A 211 0.83 1.64 8.74
CA PRO A 211 0.81 1.36 7.30
C PRO A 211 2.08 0.64 6.82
N PHE A 212 3.23 0.93 7.43
CA PHE A 212 4.47 0.21 7.15
C PHE A 212 4.42 -1.20 7.77
N LEU A 213 4.07 -1.32 9.05
CA LEU A 213 4.13 -2.60 9.76
C LEU A 213 3.09 -3.62 9.28
N LEU A 214 1.85 -3.16 9.03
CA LEU A 214 0.68 -4.01 8.79
C LEU A 214 0.07 -3.80 7.39
N GLY A 215 0.67 -2.94 6.56
CA GLY A 215 0.08 -2.51 5.31
C GLY A 215 -1.17 -1.64 5.52
N ARG A 216 -1.89 -1.41 4.42
CA ARG A 216 -3.14 -0.64 4.43
C ARG A 216 -4.24 -1.39 5.21
N PRO A 217 -5.12 -0.68 5.94
CA PRO A 217 -6.26 -1.28 6.63
C PRO A 217 -7.14 -2.10 5.67
N LEU A 218 -7.71 -3.21 6.14
CA LEU A 218 -8.57 -4.03 5.30
C LEU A 218 -9.82 -3.28 4.83
N SER A 219 -10.31 -2.35 5.65
CA SER A 219 -11.39 -1.42 5.27
C SER A 219 -11.07 -0.60 4.01
N GLU A 220 -9.79 -0.39 3.68
CA GLU A 220 -9.34 0.35 2.49
C GLU A 220 -8.97 -0.56 1.32
N THR A 221 -8.62 -1.82 1.58
CA THR A 221 -8.10 -2.75 0.56
C THR A 221 -9.20 -3.63 -0.02
N LEU A 222 -10.32 -3.82 0.67
CA LEU A 222 -11.50 -4.54 0.15
C LEU A 222 -12.01 -3.99 -1.18
N VAL A 223 -11.77 -2.71 -1.46
CA VAL A 223 -12.08 -2.07 -2.75
C VAL A 223 -11.45 -2.79 -3.93
N MET A 224 -10.29 -3.43 -3.72
CA MET A 224 -9.57 -4.17 -4.75
C MET A 224 -10.29 -5.47 -5.15
N PHE A 225 -11.29 -5.88 -4.36
CA PHE A 225 -12.16 -7.02 -4.65
C PHE A 225 -13.57 -6.56 -5.08
N GLY A 226 -13.78 -5.27 -5.34
CA GLY A 226 -15.10 -4.72 -5.65
C GLY A 226 -16.03 -4.59 -4.43
N LEU A 227 -15.50 -4.72 -3.21
CA LEU A 227 -16.27 -4.63 -1.96
C LEU A 227 -16.01 -3.30 -1.25
N ALA A 228 -17.00 -2.81 -0.50
CA ALA A 228 -16.87 -1.66 0.37
C ALA A 228 -17.51 -1.96 1.74
N LEU A 229 -16.89 -1.45 2.79
CA LEU A 229 -17.41 -1.56 4.16
C LEU A 229 -18.48 -0.49 4.40
N THR A 230 -19.60 -0.88 5.01
CA THR A 230 -20.61 0.05 5.50
C THR A 230 -20.73 -0.04 7.02
N ARG A 231 -21.14 1.05 7.65
CA ARG A 231 -21.39 1.12 9.09
C ARG A 231 -22.76 1.73 9.33
N ASN A 232 -23.68 0.94 9.91
CA ASN A 232 -25.02 1.37 10.30
C ASN A 232 -25.25 1.00 11.78
N ASN A 233 -25.52 1.98 12.65
CA ASN A 233 -25.83 1.76 14.07
C ASN A 233 -24.87 0.77 14.77
N ASN A 234 -23.55 1.02 14.67
CA ASN A 234 -22.49 0.15 15.20
C ASN A 234 -22.38 -1.26 14.59
N ARG A 235 -23.19 -1.60 13.59
CA ARG A 235 -23.04 -2.85 12.81
C ARG A 235 -22.25 -2.57 11.54
N MET A 236 -21.21 -3.36 11.32
CA MET A 236 -20.50 -3.38 10.05
C MET A 236 -21.21 -4.29 9.05
N GLY A 237 -21.24 -3.85 7.80
CA GLY A 237 -21.74 -4.63 6.67
C GLY A 237 -20.81 -4.50 5.46
N LEU A 238 -21.05 -5.33 4.46
CA LEU A 238 -20.36 -5.25 3.16
C LEU A 238 -21.36 -4.90 2.08
N VAL A 239 -20.96 -4.01 1.18
CA VAL A 239 -21.70 -3.71 -0.05
C VAL A 239 -20.80 -3.92 -1.25
N ARG A 240 -21.41 -4.34 -2.35
CA ARG A 240 -20.74 -4.44 -3.64
C ARG A 240 -20.65 -3.05 -4.26
N ARG A 241 -19.50 -2.68 -4.83
CA ARG A 241 -19.39 -1.45 -5.62
C ARG A 241 -20.06 -1.69 -6.97
N GLY A 242 -21.00 -0.81 -7.34
CA GLY A 242 -21.64 -0.85 -8.65
C GLY A 242 -20.65 -0.64 -9.81
N GLU A 243 -21.05 -1.09 -11.01
CA GLU A 243 -20.23 -1.04 -12.23
C GLU A 243 -19.76 0.38 -12.58
N GLY A 244 -18.46 0.51 -12.84
CA GLY A 244 -17.85 1.74 -13.34
C GLY A 244 -16.32 1.63 -13.43
N ARG A 245 -15.77 1.60 -14.65
CA ARG A 245 -14.33 1.66 -15.02
C ARG A 245 -13.34 0.82 -14.20
N TYR A 246 -13.83 -0.17 -13.46
CA TYR A 246 -13.02 -1.07 -12.65
C TYR A 246 -12.93 -2.39 -13.42
N GLY A 247 -11.76 -2.65 -14.02
CA GLY A 247 -11.51 -3.88 -14.82
C GLY A 247 -11.38 -5.15 -14.00
N GLY A 248 -11.87 -5.15 -12.75
CA GLY A 248 -11.78 -6.25 -11.80
C GLY A 248 -10.39 -6.73 -11.44
N PRO A 249 -10.28 -7.56 -10.40
CA PRO A 249 -9.12 -8.42 -10.25
C PRO A 249 -9.23 -9.62 -11.20
N VAL A 250 -8.09 -9.97 -11.81
CA VAL A 250 -7.89 -11.31 -12.36
C VAL A 250 -7.38 -12.16 -11.19
N PHE A 251 -8.21 -13.11 -10.74
CA PHE A 251 -7.80 -14.00 -9.66
C PHE A 251 -6.72 -14.98 -10.12
N PRO A 252 -5.97 -15.62 -9.19
CA PRO A 252 -4.92 -16.58 -9.53
C PRO A 252 -5.36 -17.74 -10.44
N ASP A 253 -6.67 -18.02 -10.53
CA ASP A 253 -7.24 -19.00 -11.46
C ASP A 253 -7.49 -18.44 -12.88
N GLY A 254 -6.95 -17.25 -13.19
CA GLY A 254 -7.05 -16.61 -14.50
C GLY A 254 -8.43 -16.05 -14.83
N LYS A 255 -9.37 -16.06 -13.88
CA LYS A 255 -10.73 -15.55 -14.08
C LYS A 255 -10.81 -14.10 -13.68
N ASP A 256 -11.16 -13.25 -14.64
CA ASP A 256 -11.66 -11.90 -14.40
C ASP A 256 -13.07 -12.03 -13.79
N LEU A 257 -13.33 -11.36 -12.67
CA LEU A 257 -14.68 -11.33 -12.08
C LEU A 257 -15.75 -10.75 -13.02
N TYR A 258 -15.34 -9.98 -14.02
CA TYR A 258 -16.20 -9.26 -14.94
C TYR A 258 -16.23 -9.84 -16.37
N ARG A 259 -15.60 -11.00 -16.62
CA ARG A 259 -15.69 -11.73 -17.90
C ARG A 259 -16.06 -13.19 -17.76
#